data_AF-A0A2W7B3G7-F1
#
_entry.id   AF-A0A2W7B3G7-F1
#
_cell.length_a   1.000
_cell.length_b   1.000
_cell.length_c   1.000
_cell.angle_alpha   90.00
_cell.angle_beta   90.00
_cell.angle_gamma   90.00
#
_symmetry.space_group_name_H-M   'P 1'
#
loop_
_entity.id
_entity.type
_entity.pdbx_description
1 polymer ?
#
loop_
_entity_poly.entity_id
_entity_poly.type
_entity_poly.pdbx_seq_one_letter_code
_entity_poly.pdbx_strand_id
1 'polypeptide(L)' 'MSERIQKILSQWGVASRRHAEELILQGRVRLNGTVVKLGDKADPIDRSCLS' A
#
# COMPACT_ATOMS: atom_id res chain seq x y z
N MET A 1 -7.01 11.98 -4.98
CA MET A 1 -6.81 12.39 -3.56
C MET A 1 -5.89 11.34 -2.99
N SER A 2 -4.63 11.68 -2.74
CA SER A 2 -3.63 10.69 -2.34
C SER A 2 -3.68 10.43 -0.83
N GLU A 3 -3.95 9.18 -0.46
CA GLU A 3 -3.99 8.72 0.92
C GLU A 3 -2.77 7.87 1.26
N ARG A 4 -2.46 7.77 2.55
CA ARG A 4 -1.36 6.93 3.03
C ARG A 4 -1.62 5.46 2.72
N ILE A 5 -0.63 4.78 2.15
CA ILE A 5 -0.80 3.39 1.67
C ILE A 5 -1.22 2.45 2.80
N GLN A 6 -0.72 2.62 4.02
CA GLN A 6 -1.15 1.81 5.17
C GLN A 6 -2.65 1.94 5.49
N LYS A 7 -3.26 3.09 5.15
CA LYS A 7 -4.70 3.30 5.31
C LYS A 7 -5.47 2.67 4.15
N ILE A 8 -4.94 2.79 2.93
CA ILE A 8 -5.52 2.18 1.72
C ILE A 8 -5.53 0.66 1.83
N LEU A 9 -4.39 0.05 2.17
CA LEU A 9 -4.26 -1.40 2.36
C LEU A 9 -5.21 -1.91 3.45
N SER A 10 -5.40 -1.13 4.52
CA SER A 10 -6.36 -1.44 5.58
C SER A 10 -7.82 -1.28 5.12
N GLN A 11 -8.13 -0.28 4.31
CA GLN A 11 -9.48 -0.06 3.76
C GLN A 11 -9.87 -1.13 2.73
N TRP A 12 -8.90 -1.58 1.94
CA TRP A 12 -9.11 -2.64 0.96
C TRP A 12 -9.11 -4.04 1.58
N GLY A 13 -8.84 -4.16 2.88
CA GLY A 13 -8.80 -5.44 3.58
C GLY A 13 -7.60 -6.30 3.20
N VAL A 14 -6.58 -5.71 2.56
CA VAL A 14 -5.36 -6.41 2.11
C VAL A 14 -4.49 -6.79 3.31
N ALA A 15 -4.32 -5.85 4.23
CA ALA A 15 -3.50 -6.02 5.42
C ALA A 15 -3.92 -5.02 6.50
N SER A 16 -3.82 -5.40 7.78
CA SER A 16 -3.98 -4.45 8.89
C SER A 16 -2.91 -3.36 8.83
N ARG A 17 -3.13 -2.17 9.41
CA ARG A 17 -2.14 -1.05 9.40
C ARG A 17 -0.71 -1.51 9.71
N ARG A 18 -0.50 -2.31 10.76
CA ARG A 18 0.83 -2.83 11.14
C ARG A 18 1.42 -3.77 10.08
N HIS A 19 0.60 -4.70 9.59
CA HIS A 19 1.04 -5.67 8.60
C HIS A 19 1.30 -5.02 7.23
N ALA A 20 0.54 -3.97 6.89
CA ALA A 20 0.79 -3.14 5.74
C ALA A 20 2.18 -2.48 5.80
N GLU A 21 2.59 -1.96 6.96
CA GLU A 21 3.93 -1.40 7.15
C GLU A 21 5.02 -2.46 6.99
N GLU A 22 4.82 -3.66 7.52
CA GLU A 22 5.73 -4.80 7.34
C GLU A 22 5.85 -5.21 5.87
N LEU A 23 4.74 -5.36 5.15
CA LEU A 23 4.74 -5.71 3.73
C LEU A 23 5.43 -4.66 2.87
N ILE A 24 5.23 -3.38 3.20
CA ILE A 24 5.91 -2.25 2.55
C ILE A 24 7.42 -2.31 2.84
N LEU A 25 7.82 -2.51 4.10
CA LEU A 25 9.23 -2.67 4.51
C LEU A 25 9.90 -3.87 3.84
N GLN A 26 9.17 -4.96 3.63
CA GLN A 26 9.63 -6.14 2.91
C GLN A 26 9.65 -5.96 1.39
N GLY A 27 9.16 -4.83 0.86
CA GLY A 27 9.06 -4.60 -0.58
C GLY A 27 8.07 -5.52 -1.29
N ARG A 28 7.12 -6.09 -0.53
CA ARG A 28 6.03 -6.97 -1.02
C ARG A 28 4.87 -6.19 -1.63
N VAL A 29 4.84 -4.87 -1.44
CA VAL A 29 3.80 -3.99 -2.00
C VAL A 29 4.39 -3.22 -3.17
N ARG A 30 3.71 -3.29 -4.31
CA ARG A 30 4.12 -2.62 -5.55
C ARG A 30 2.93 -1.87 -6.13
N LEU A 31 3.12 -0.60 -6.42
CA LEU A 31 2.14 0.24 -7.11
C LEU A 31 2.62 0.44 -8.55
N ASN A 32 1.86 -0.04 -9.54
CA ASN A 32 2.20 0.11 -10.96
C ASN A 32 3.65 -0.32 -11.28
N GLY A 33 4.12 -1.41 -10.67
CA GLY A 33 5.48 -1.93 -10.84
C GLY A 33 6.56 -1.25 -10.00
N THR A 34 6.23 -0.19 -9.25
CA THR A 34 7.16 0.49 -8.34
C THR A 34 6.97 0.00 -6.91
N VAL A 35 8.05 -0.45 -6.27
CA VAL A 35 8.01 -0.82 -4.84
C VAL A 35 7.72 0.43 -4.01
N VAL A 36 6.62 0.42 -3.28
CA VAL A 36 6.25 1.54 -2.41
C VAL A 36 7.04 1.49 -1.10
N LYS A 37 7.28 2.64 -0.48
CA LYS A 37 8.01 2.74 0.79
C LYS A 37 7.10 3.24 1.91
N LEU A 38 7.58 3.08 3.15
CA LEU A 38 6.84 3.52 4.33
C LEU A 38 6.65 5.04 4.26
N GLY A 39 5.40 5.49 4.22
CA GLY A 39 5.06 6.91 4.13
C GLY A 39 4.70 7.40 2.72
N ASP A 40 4.85 6.56 1.69
CA ASP A 40 4.30 6.86 0.37
C ASP A 40 2.77 7.01 0.43
N LYS A 41 2.26 7.80 -0.51
CA LYS A 41 0.83 8.01 -0.70
C LYS A 41 0.43 7.42 -2.04
N ALA A 42 -0.67 6.69 -2.07
CA ALA A 42 -1.26 6.16 -3.30
C ALA A 42 -2.69 6.69 -3.42
N ASP A 43 -3.29 6.54 -4.60
CA ASP A 43 -4.71 6.80 -4.75
C ASP A 43 -5.50 5.54 -4.38
N PRO A 44 -6.44 5.60 -3.42
CA PRO A 44 -7.24 4.46 -2.97
C PRO A 44 -8.18 3.90 -4.04
N ILE A 45 -8.24 4.53 -5.21
CA ILE A 45 -9.03 4.10 -6.35
C ILE A 45 -8.21 3.18 -7.29
N ASP A 46 -6.88 3.27 -7.23
CA ASP A 46 -5.97 2.62 -8.18
C ASP A 46 -5.69 1.17 -7.77
N ARG A 47 -6.65 0.26 -8.02
CA ARG A 47 -6.61 -1.16 -7.60
C ARG A 47 -5.44 -2.00 -8.15
N SER A 48 -4.56 -1.43 -8.97
CA SER A 48 -3.37 -2.09 -9.52
C SER A 48 -2.23 -2.32 -8.51
N CYS A 49 -2.43 -2.03 -7.22
CA CYS A 49 -1.41 -2.14 -6.17
C CYS A 49 -1.01 -3.58 -5.77
N LEU A 50 -1.61 -4.62 -6.37
CA LEU A 50 -1.43 -6.01 -5.94
C LEU A 50 -1.05 -6.89 -7.12
N SER A 51 0.25 -7.07 -7.28
CA SER A 51 0.86 -8.12 -8.11
C SER A 51 2.23 -8.49 -7.54
#